data_AF-M5F760-F1
#
_entry.id   AF-M5F760-F1
#
_cell.length_a   1.000
_cell.length_b   1.000
_cell.length_c   1.000
_cell.angle_alpha   90.00
_cell.angle_beta   90.00
_cell.angle_gamma   90.00
#
_symmetry.space_group_name_H-M   'P 1'
#
loop_
_entity.id
_entity.type
_entity.pdbx_description
1 polymer ?
#
loop_
_entity_poly.entity_id
_entity_poly.type
_entity_poly.pdbx_seq_one_letter_code
_entity_poly.pdbx_strand_id
1 'polypeptide(L)'
;MAVLETLLPIEVPPSSAGAPLPHVFADEGKLLIGYLANRPEPSFDGTNPRSVSPTTGNLSVAILTAEPYLALQFGPPNDEAISGHRLYGLGLRPYSAFEVLNSSWIASLEEANRAHPSHVPELFSEYRHFILTFHDSTLEFIAESFSTSLREGAVLTVLMETVGSGA
;
A
#
# COMPACT_ATOMS: atom_id res chain seq x y z
N MET A 1 -15.29 -25.99 3.69
CA MET A 1 -14.08 -25.87 2.85
C MET A 1 -13.61 -24.44 3.00
N ALA A 2 -12.39 -24.20 3.48
CA ALA A 2 -11.83 -22.84 3.51
C ALA A 2 -11.66 -22.37 2.06
N VAL A 3 -12.21 -21.20 1.74
CA VAL A 3 -12.01 -20.59 0.42
C VAL A 3 -10.56 -20.12 0.35
N LEU A 4 -9.84 -20.49 -0.72
CA LEU A 4 -8.46 -20.07 -0.90
C LEU A 4 -8.37 -18.58 -1.25
N GLU A 5 -7.33 -17.91 -0.75
CA GLU A 5 -7.01 -16.54 -1.14
C GLU A 5 -6.76 -16.45 -2.65
N THR A 6 -7.11 -15.32 -3.25
CA THR A 6 -6.86 -15.03 -4.66
C THR A 6 -6.44 -13.58 -4.83
N LEU A 7 -5.52 -13.32 -5.77
CA LEU A 7 -5.04 -11.98 -6.07
C LEU A 7 -5.80 -11.39 -7.26
N LEU A 8 -6.51 -10.29 -7.02
CA LEU A 8 -7.14 -9.48 -8.05
C LEU A 8 -6.25 -8.26 -8.32
N PRO A 9 -5.66 -8.10 -9.53
CA PRO A 9 -4.87 -6.92 -9.85
C PRO A 9 -5.71 -5.65 -9.69
N ILE A 10 -5.11 -4.61 -9.11
CA ILE A 10 -5.73 -3.29 -8.98
C ILE A 10 -4.86 -2.24 -9.65
N GLU A 11 -5.51 -1.19 -10.16
CA GLU A 11 -4.82 -0.05 -10.74
C GLU A 11 -4.50 0.97 -9.66
N VAL A 12 -3.21 1.20 -9.46
CA VAL A 12 -2.66 2.32 -8.68
C VAL A 12 -1.57 2.99 -9.52
N PRO A 13 -1.22 4.27 -9.27
CA PRO A 13 -0.09 4.87 -9.95
C PRO A 13 1.16 3.96 -9.79
N PRO A 14 1.85 3.59 -10.88
CA PRO A 14 2.96 2.66 -10.80
C PRO A 14 4.08 3.26 -9.95
N SER A 15 4.71 2.47 -9.09
CA SER A 15 5.83 2.95 -8.26
C SER A 15 7.12 3.04 -9.09
N SER A 16 8.00 3.96 -8.72
CA SER A 16 9.35 4.06 -9.31
C SER A 16 10.14 2.78 -9.04
N ALA A 17 10.66 2.15 -10.09
CA ALA A 17 11.39 0.89 -9.97
C ALA A 17 12.72 1.03 -9.20
N GLY A 18 13.40 2.17 -9.35
CA GLY A 18 14.73 2.40 -8.76
C GLY A 18 14.70 2.95 -7.34
N ALA A 19 13.73 3.79 -7.01
CA ALA A 19 13.62 4.40 -5.68
C ALA A 19 12.16 4.79 -5.40
N PRO A 20 11.30 3.84 -5.01
CA PRO A 20 9.89 4.14 -4.76
C PRO A 20 9.69 4.97 -3.48
N LEU A 21 10.60 4.89 -2.52
CA LEU A 21 10.57 5.61 -1.24
C LEU A 21 9.17 5.64 -0.60
N PRO A 22 8.55 4.49 -0.30
CA PRO A 22 7.26 4.45 0.38
C PRO A 22 7.35 5.08 1.78
N HIS A 23 6.42 5.98 2.07
CA HIS A 23 6.23 6.63 3.36
C HIS A 23 4.79 6.42 3.81
N VAL A 24 4.61 6.18 5.10
CA VAL A 24 3.30 5.91 5.69
C VAL A 24 3.03 6.89 6.81
N PHE A 25 1.81 7.43 6.83
CA PHE A 25 1.20 8.05 7.99
C PHE A 25 -0.03 7.21 8.37
N ALA A 26 -0.15 6.85 9.64
CA ALA A 26 -1.27 6.08 10.15
C ALA A 26 -1.62 6.57 11.56
N ASP A 27 -2.89 6.91 11.78
CA ASP A 27 -3.48 7.14 13.11
C ASP A 27 -4.59 6.11 13.38
N GLU A 28 -5.53 6.34 14.29
CA GLU A 28 -6.61 5.37 14.57
C GLU A 28 -7.64 5.24 13.44
N GLY A 29 -7.79 6.25 12.58
CA GLY A 29 -8.84 6.28 11.55
C GLY A 29 -8.30 6.42 10.13
N LYS A 30 -7.16 7.07 9.94
CA LYS A 30 -6.67 7.47 8.62
C LYS A 30 -5.32 6.84 8.31
N LEU A 31 -5.23 6.27 7.12
CA LEU A 31 -4.01 5.75 6.52
C LEU A 31 -3.69 6.55 5.26
N LEU A 32 -2.48 7.09 5.20
CA LEU A 32 -1.91 7.70 4.01
C LEU A 32 -0.64 6.96 3.62
N ILE A 33 -0.53 6.60 2.35
CA ILE A 33 0.66 5.97 1.78
C ILE A 33 1.15 6.86 0.65
N GLY A 34 2.34 7.42 0.80
CA GLY A 34 3.02 8.22 -0.21
C GLY A 34 4.19 7.47 -0.83
N TYR A 35 4.31 7.48 -2.15
CA TYR A 35 5.49 6.94 -2.84
C TYR A 35 5.76 7.69 -4.14
N LEU A 36 6.99 7.59 -4.62
CA LEU A 36 7.39 8.17 -5.90
C LEU A 36 6.77 7.36 -7.03
N ALA A 37 5.93 8.01 -7.82
CA ALA A 37 5.30 7.42 -8.99
C ALA A 37 6.29 7.36 -10.15
N ASN A 38 6.27 6.27 -10.90
CA ASN A 38 7.00 6.15 -12.15
C ASN A 38 6.34 7.06 -13.20
N ARG A 39 6.98 8.18 -13.50
CA ARG A 39 6.67 8.99 -14.68
C ARG A 39 7.79 8.77 -15.68
N PRO A 40 7.50 8.26 -16.89
CA PRO A 40 8.52 8.25 -17.94
C PRO A 40 8.87 9.70 -18.27
N GLU A 41 10.04 10.18 -17.82
CA GLU A 41 10.62 11.44 -18.28
C GLU A 41 11.14 11.22 -19.71
N PRO A 42 10.57 11.88 -20.74
CA PRO A 42 10.98 11.65 -22.13
C PRO A 42 12.45 11.96 -22.42
N SER A 43 13.07 12.78 -21.57
CA SER A 43 14.46 13.22 -21.67
C SER A 43 15.44 12.38 -20.86
N PHE A 44 14.98 11.38 -20.11
CA PHE A 44 15.84 10.55 -19.27
C PHE A 44 16.38 9.36 -20.08
N ASP A 45 17.67 9.39 -20.38
CA ASP A 45 18.37 8.39 -21.19
C ASP A 45 18.87 7.17 -20.38
N GLY A 46 18.56 7.10 -19.08
CA GLY A 46 18.96 6.02 -18.19
C GLY A 46 20.43 6.00 -17.81
N THR A 47 21.24 6.98 -18.24
CA THR A 47 22.71 6.93 -18.05
C THR A 47 23.18 7.59 -16.75
N ASN A 48 22.34 8.40 -16.10
CA ASN A 48 22.68 9.11 -14.87
C ASN A 48 21.67 8.81 -13.76
N PRO A 49 21.93 7.83 -12.87
CA PRO A 49 21.05 7.59 -11.72
C PRO A 49 20.99 8.85 -10.86
N ARG A 50 19.80 9.45 -10.74
CA ARG A 50 19.56 10.56 -9.81
C ARG A 50 19.34 9.97 -8.43
N SER A 51 20.21 10.31 -7.49
CA SER A 51 19.96 10.03 -6.07
C SER A 51 18.78 10.91 -5.62
N VAL A 52 17.69 10.28 -5.21
CA VAL A 52 16.49 10.94 -4.70
C VAL A 52 16.36 10.65 -3.22
N SER A 53 15.98 11.67 -2.45
CA SER A 53 15.68 11.58 -1.02
C SER A 53 14.22 11.94 -0.75
N PRO A 54 13.70 11.65 0.46
CA PRO A 54 12.32 12.02 0.83
C PRO A 54 11.99 13.52 0.73
N THR A 55 13.01 14.37 0.71
CA THR A 55 12.91 15.83 0.63
C THR A 55 13.23 16.38 -0.77
N THR A 56 13.54 15.51 -1.74
CA THR A 56 13.79 15.91 -3.12
C THR A 56 12.46 16.35 -3.76
N GLY A 57 12.35 17.63 -4.11
CA GLY A 57 11.15 18.21 -4.71
C GLY A 57 11.01 17.95 -6.21
N ASN A 58 9.92 18.44 -6.80
CA ASN A 58 9.57 18.31 -8.22
C ASN A 58 9.48 16.85 -8.72
N LEU A 59 9.18 15.92 -7.81
CA LEU A 59 8.93 14.52 -8.16
C LEU A 59 7.43 14.27 -8.24
N SER A 60 7.03 13.29 -9.05
CA SER A 60 5.64 12.83 -9.07
C SER A 60 5.43 11.89 -7.87
N VAL A 61 4.52 12.27 -6.98
CA VAL A 61 4.20 11.55 -5.75
C VAL A 61 2.77 11.02 -5.85
N ALA A 62 2.62 9.71 -5.74
CA ALA A 62 1.32 9.08 -5.53
C ALA A 62 0.97 9.09 -4.05
N ILE A 63 -0.27 9.44 -3.74
CA ILE A 63 -0.84 9.35 -2.40
C ILE A 63 -2.07 8.46 -2.45
N LEU A 64 -2.06 7.39 -1.66
CA LEU A 64 -3.22 6.57 -1.36
C LEU A 64 -3.78 7.01 -0.01
N THR A 65 -5.10 7.18 0.06
CA THR A 65 -5.82 7.57 1.27
C THR A 65 -6.92 6.56 1.56
N ALA A 66 -6.87 5.95 2.75
CA ALA A 66 -7.91 5.08 3.28
C ALA A 66 -8.40 5.60 4.64
N GLU A 67 -9.71 5.80 4.77
CA GLU A 67 -10.36 6.34 5.96
C GLU A 67 -11.83 5.88 5.97
N PRO A 68 -12.25 5.00 6.91
CA PRO A 68 -11.42 4.32 7.90
C PRO A 68 -10.51 3.25 7.30
N TYR A 69 -9.42 2.92 7.99
CA TYR A 69 -8.67 1.67 7.79
C TYR A 69 -8.68 0.84 9.09
N LEU A 70 -8.47 -0.47 8.97
CA LEU A 70 -8.55 -1.43 10.07
C LEU A 70 -7.18 -1.94 10.53
N ALA A 71 -6.29 -2.22 9.58
CA ALA A 71 -4.98 -2.79 9.88
C ALA A 71 -3.95 -2.41 8.81
N LEU A 72 -2.68 -2.38 9.22
CA LEU A 72 -1.53 -2.09 8.37
C LEU A 72 -0.37 -3.02 8.74
N GLN A 73 0.31 -3.54 7.73
CA GLN A 73 1.61 -4.19 7.83
C GLN A 73 2.54 -3.56 6.79
N PHE A 74 3.73 -3.14 7.22
CA PHE A 74 4.70 -2.51 6.33
C PHE A 74 6.12 -2.94 6.70
N GLY A 75 6.87 -3.44 5.72
CA GLY A 75 8.24 -3.91 5.93
C GLY A 75 8.61 -5.05 4.98
N PRO A 76 9.37 -6.07 5.40
CA PRO A 76 9.77 -7.17 4.52
C PRO A 76 8.56 -8.00 4.04
N PRO A 77 8.69 -8.72 2.91
CA PRO A 77 9.91 -8.88 2.09
C PRO A 77 10.14 -7.72 1.10
N ASN A 78 11.39 -7.61 0.65
CA ASN A 78 11.78 -6.83 -0.52
C ASN A 78 11.55 -7.65 -1.80
N ASP A 79 11.86 -7.06 -2.96
CA ASP A 79 11.71 -7.72 -4.26
C ASP A 79 12.58 -8.98 -4.42
N GLU A 80 13.81 -8.98 -3.90
CA GLU A 80 14.73 -10.13 -3.92
C GLU A 80 14.23 -11.30 -3.07
N ALA A 81 13.53 -11.03 -1.97
CA ALA A 81 12.98 -12.02 -1.05
C ALA A 81 11.48 -12.27 -1.25
N ILE A 82 10.86 -11.71 -2.29
CA ILE A 82 9.40 -11.76 -2.51
C ILE A 82 8.86 -13.19 -2.60
N SER A 83 9.69 -14.15 -3.02
CA SER A 83 9.33 -15.57 -3.08
C SER A 83 9.03 -16.19 -1.71
N GLY A 84 9.49 -15.56 -0.62
CA GLY A 84 9.16 -15.95 0.75
C GLY A 84 7.80 -15.44 1.23
N HIS A 85 7.15 -14.54 0.48
CA HIS A 85 5.84 -14.02 0.84
C HIS A 85 4.75 -15.10 0.70
N ARG A 86 3.82 -15.18 1.66
CA ARG A 86 2.74 -16.20 1.65
C ARG A 86 1.88 -16.17 0.38
N LEU A 87 1.70 -15.00 -0.23
CA LEU A 87 0.89 -14.81 -1.45
C LEU A 87 1.69 -15.03 -2.76
N TYR A 88 3.00 -15.33 -2.69
CA TYR A 88 3.84 -15.51 -3.88
C TYR A 88 3.36 -16.64 -4.79
N GLY A 89 2.99 -17.77 -4.18
CA GLY A 89 2.43 -18.93 -4.89
C GLY A 89 1.08 -18.64 -5.58
N LEU A 90 0.41 -17.56 -5.19
CA LEU A 90 -0.87 -17.11 -5.76
C LEU A 90 -0.71 -16.06 -6.86
N GLY A 91 0.53 -15.71 -7.22
CA GLY A 91 0.84 -14.78 -8.31
C GLY A 91 1.39 -13.43 -7.86
N LEU A 92 1.70 -13.21 -6.58
CA LEU A 92 2.31 -11.96 -6.12
C LEU A 92 3.69 -11.78 -6.79
N ARG A 93 3.97 -10.58 -7.30
CA ARG A 93 5.23 -10.22 -7.96
C ARG A 93 5.74 -8.88 -7.42
N PRO A 94 7.03 -8.54 -7.58
CA PRO A 94 7.53 -7.21 -7.27
C PRO A 94 6.82 -6.11 -8.08
N TYR A 95 6.79 -4.89 -7.55
CA TYR A 95 6.24 -3.69 -8.22
C TYR A 95 4.80 -3.84 -8.70
N SER A 96 3.99 -4.59 -7.95
CA SER A 96 2.60 -4.86 -8.27
C SER A 96 1.69 -4.53 -7.10
N ALA A 97 0.41 -4.29 -7.42
CA ALA A 97 -0.64 -4.02 -6.45
C ALA A 97 -1.82 -4.97 -6.69
N PHE A 98 -2.37 -5.51 -5.60
CA PHE A 98 -3.51 -6.41 -5.65
C PHE A 98 -4.50 -6.13 -4.52
N GLU A 99 -5.75 -6.49 -4.77
CA GLU A 99 -6.70 -6.85 -3.73
C GLU A 99 -6.60 -8.36 -3.46
N VAL A 100 -6.58 -8.75 -2.20
CA VAL A 100 -6.54 -10.14 -1.75
C VAL A 100 -7.97 -10.57 -1.40
N LEU A 101 -8.58 -11.29 -2.32
CA LEU A 101 -9.92 -11.86 -2.14
C LEU A 101 -9.85 -13.04 -1.16
N ASN A 102 -10.93 -13.24 -0.39
CA ASN A 102 -11.03 -14.28 0.64
C ASN A 102 -9.90 -14.20 1.69
N SER A 103 -9.54 -12.97 2.08
CA SER A 103 -8.40 -12.69 2.94
C SER A 103 -8.42 -13.47 4.25
N SER A 104 -7.42 -14.33 4.43
CA SER A 104 -7.16 -15.04 5.68
C SER A 104 -6.80 -14.07 6.81
N TRP A 105 -6.24 -12.91 6.47
CA TRP A 105 -5.90 -11.87 7.45
C TRP A 105 -7.16 -11.21 8.02
N ILE A 106 -8.14 -10.87 7.18
CA ILE A 106 -9.45 -10.36 7.64
C ILE A 106 -10.13 -11.40 8.53
N ALA A 107 -10.16 -12.67 8.10
CA ALA A 107 -10.74 -13.75 8.91
C ALA A 107 -10.04 -13.90 10.27
N SER A 108 -8.71 -13.75 10.32
CA SER A 108 -7.97 -13.82 11.57
C SER A 108 -8.26 -12.66 12.52
N LEU A 109 -8.47 -11.44 11.98
CA LEU A 109 -8.83 -10.26 12.77
C LEU A 109 -10.26 -10.37 13.32
N GLU A 110 -11.20 -10.87 12.51
CA GLU A 110 -12.58 -11.15 12.93
C GLU A 110 -12.59 -12.18 14.07
N GLU A 111 -11.89 -13.30 13.90
CA GLU A 111 -11.79 -14.34 14.93
C GLU A 111 -11.21 -13.79 16.24
N ALA A 112 -10.12 -13.00 16.16
CA ALA A 112 -9.51 -12.40 17.33
C ALA A 112 -10.46 -11.46 18.10
N ASN A 113 -11.39 -10.81 17.39
CA ASN A 113 -12.38 -9.90 17.99
C ASN A 113 -13.57 -10.60 18.64
N ARG A 114 -13.77 -11.91 18.43
CA ARG A 114 -14.88 -12.68 19.06
C ARG A 114 -14.81 -12.75 20.57
N ALA A 115 -13.66 -12.44 21.17
CA ALA A 115 -13.55 -12.27 22.62
C ALA A 115 -14.45 -11.15 23.16
N HIS A 116 -14.90 -10.23 22.31
CA HIS A 116 -15.83 -9.17 22.67
C HIS A 116 -17.28 -9.68 22.76
N PRO A 117 -17.99 -9.49 23.89
CA PRO A 117 -19.35 -10.01 24.10
C PRO A 117 -20.40 -9.54 23.08
N SER A 118 -20.17 -8.39 22.45
CA SER A 118 -21.04 -7.81 21.42
C SER A 118 -20.44 -7.94 20.01
N HIS A 119 -19.65 -8.97 19.75
CA HIS A 119 -19.05 -9.19 18.43
C HIS A 119 -20.13 -9.35 17.35
N VAL A 120 -19.97 -8.59 16.27
CA VAL A 120 -20.84 -8.61 15.09
C VAL A 120 -19.92 -8.91 13.89
N PRO A 121 -19.84 -10.17 13.43
CA PRO A 121 -18.97 -10.58 12.32
C PRO A 121 -19.17 -9.75 11.05
N GLU A 122 -20.40 -9.25 10.84
CA GLU A 122 -20.78 -8.43 9.69
C GLU A 122 -20.02 -7.09 9.65
N LEU A 123 -19.45 -6.61 10.75
CA LEU A 123 -18.59 -5.43 10.73
C LEU A 123 -17.29 -5.65 9.94
N PHE A 124 -16.87 -6.90 9.73
CA PHE A 124 -15.68 -7.24 8.95
C PHE A 124 -15.98 -7.47 7.47
N SER A 125 -17.25 -7.55 7.05
CA SER A 125 -17.62 -7.90 5.67
C SER A 125 -17.36 -6.79 4.66
N GLU A 126 -17.40 -5.54 5.09
CA GLU A 126 -17.17 -4.37 4.23
C GLU A 126 -15.67 -4.13 3.98
N TYR A 127 -14.81 -4.73 4.80
CA TYR A 127 -13.37 -4.53 4.69
C TYR A 127 -12.76 -5.36 3.56
N ARG A 128 -11.81 -4.73 2.88
CA ARG A 128 -11.05 -5.30 1.78
C ARG A 128 -9.57 -5.26 2.12
N HIS A 129 -8.84 -6.25 1.64
CA HIS A 129 -7.41 -6.40 1.92
C HIS A 129 -6.62 -6.03 0.66
N PHE A 130 -5.70 -5.08 0.78
CA PHE A 130 -4.86 -4.60 -0.31
C PHE A 130 -3.38 -4.84 0.00
N ILE A 131 -2.61 -5.15 -1.05
CA ILE A 131 -1.15 -5.34 -0.98
C ILE A 131 -0.47 -4.56 -2.10
N LEU A 132 0.59 -3.82 -1.75
CA LEU A 132 1.50 -3.14 -2.68
C LEU A 132 2.92 -3.63 -2.41
N THR A 133 3.63 -3.96 -3.48
CA THR A 133 5.04 -4.41 -3.42
C THR A 133 5.96 -3.35 -4.00
N PHE A 134 6.99 -2.99 -3.25
CA PHE A 134 8.03 -2.03 -3.62
C PHE A 134 9.39 -2.72 -3.73
N HIS A 135 10.43 -1.96 -4.05
CA HIS A 135 11.80 -2.45 -4.10
C HIS A 135 12.22 -3.06 -2.76
N ASP A 136 12.22 -2.27 -1.67
CA ASP A 136 12.76 -2.70 -0.36
C ASP A 136 11.72 -3.26 0.61
N SER A 137 10.43 -3.19 0.27
CA SER A 137 9.35 -3.49 1.21
C SER A 137 8.05 -3.87 0.53
N THR A 138 7.21 -4.57 1.29
CA THR A 138 5.84 -4.88 0.98
C THR A 138 4.95 -4.15 2.00
N LEU A 139 3.83 -3.62 1.53
CA LEU A 139 2.82 -2.96 2.34
C LEU A 139 1.49 -3.66 2.13
N GLU A 140 0.88 -4.10 3.21
CA GLU A 140 -0.46 -4.67 3.24
C GLU A 140 -1.36 -3.82 4.15
N PHE A 141 -2.59 -3.55 3.75
CA PHE A 141 -3.54 -2.85 4.60
C PHE A 141 -4.97 -3.33 4.37
N ILE A 142 -5.81 -3.15 5.38
CA ILE A 142 -7.23 -3.50 5.34
C ILE A 142 -8.04 -2.22 5.50
N ALA A 143 -8.96 -1.96 4.57
CA ALA A 143 -9.85 -0.79 4.57
C ALA A 143 -11.12 -1.09 3.76
N GLU A 144 -12.20 -0.34 3.95
CA GLU A 144 -13.41 -0.49 3.12
C GLU A 144 -13.15 -0.06 1.67
N SER A 145 -12.38 1.01 1.51
CA SER A 145 -11.91 1.50 0.21
C SER A 145 -10.70 2.40 0.40
N PHE A 146 -10.07 2.78 -0.71
CA PHE A 146 -9.07 3.84 -0.72
C PHE A 146 -9.21 4.69 -1.99
N SER A 147 -8.68 5.90 -1.95
CA SER A 147 -8.57 6.79 -3.10
C SER A 147 -7.11 7.05 -3.45
N THR A 148 -6.83 7.37 -4.71
CA THR A 148 -5.50 7.73 -5.20
C THR A 148 -5.45 9.16 -5.70
N SER A 149 -4.37 9.87 -5.42
CA SER A 149 -4.07 11.15 -6.06
C SER A 149 -2.60 11.24 -6.48
N LEU A 150 -2.33 12.00 -7.54
CA LEU A 150 -0.98 12.35 -7.97
C LEU A 150 -0.71 13.81 -7.63
N ARG A 151 0.43 14.09 -7.02
CA ARG A 151 0.92 15.45 -6.73
C ARG A 151 2.36 15.59 -7.19
N GLU A 152 2.80 16.84 -7.33
CA GLU A 152 4.20 17.15 -7.58
C GLU A 152 4.82 17.74 -6.31
N GLY A 153 6.02 17.27 -5.95
CA GLY A 153 6.71 17.75 -4.77
C GLY A 153 7.69 16.73 -4.20
N ALA A 154 8.06 16.94 -2.94
CA ALA A 154 8.82 15.96 -2.17
C ALA A 154 7.86 15.02 -1.44
N VAL A 155 8.12 13.71 -1.44
CA VAL A 155 7.19 12.71 -0.86
C VAL A 155 6.83 13.01 0.59
N LEU A 156 7.79 13.43 1.42
CA LEU A 156 7.53 13.78 2.82
C LEU A 156 6.63 15.01 2.94
N THR A 157 6.91 16.07 2.18
CA THR A 157 6.12 17.31 2.19
C THR A 157 4.68 17.05 1.73
N VAL A 158 4.54 16.37 0.59
CA VAL A 158 3.22 16.04 0.02
C VAL A 158 2.40 15.18 0.98
N LEU A 159 3.03 14.20 1.64
CA LEU A 159 2.36 13.36 2.63
C LEU A 159 1.85 14.20 3.81
N MET A 160 2.71 15.03 4.41
CA MET A 160 2.36 15.87 5.56
C MET A 160 1.31 16.93 5.22
N GLU A 161 1.35 17.53 4.03
CA GLU A 161 0.29 18.43 3.56
C GLU A 161 -1.05 17.71 3.44
N THR A 162 -1.04 16.45 2.99
CA THR A 162 -2.26 15.64 2.86
C THR A 162 -2.82 15.21 4.23
N VAL A 163 -1.96 15.00 5.23
CA VAL A 163 -2.39 14.81 6.63
C VAL A 163 -3.23 16.01 7.09
N GLY A 164 -2.71 17.23 6.89
CA GLY A 164 -3.37 18.47 7.35
C GLY A 164 -4.58 18.93 6.54
N SER A 165 -4.79 18.40 5.33
CA SER A 165 -5.88 18.81 4.43
C SER A 165 -7.22 18.10 4.71
N GLY A 166 -7.30 17.29 5.76
CA GLY A 166 -8.49 16.49 6.12
C GLY A 166 -9.08 16.78 7.50
N ALA A 167 -8.85 17.98 8.05
CA ALA A 167 -9.49 18.46 9.29
C ALA A 167 -10.55 19.53 8.99
#